data_AF-A0A7Y5U0U5-F1
#
_entry.id   AF-A0A7Y5U0U5-F1
#
_cell.length_a   1.000
_cell.length_b   1.000
_cell.length_c   1.000
_cell.angle_alpha   90.00
_cell.angle_beta   90.00
_cell.angle_gamma   90.00
#
_symmetry.space_group_name_H-M   'P 1'
#
loop_
_entity.id
_entity.type
_entity.pdbx_description
1 polymer ?
#
loop_
_entity_poly.entity_id
_entity_poly.type
_entity_poly.pdbx_seq_one_letter_code
_entity_poly.pdbx_strand_id
1 'polypeptide(L)'
;DGRASLYASDLGVACGLAFGPDGLLYVGDRSGSILRVENAGRARVVATLPSSVAAFHLAFGPDDHLYVAGPTLGSSDSIYRIAPDGTATAWCTGFGRPQGLAFDAAGHLYVVEALAGASGIYRIRPDAPQSPELVLAGGGLIGLAFDPHGGLAVATSDSVYRVGVAIRGLLPPV
;
A
#
# COMPACT_ATOMS: atom_id res chain seq x y z
N ASP A 1 25.01 12.16 -6.46
CA ASP A 1 26.17 11.56 -7.16
C ASP A 1 25.96 10.07 -7.48
N GLY A 2 24.73 9.55 -7.40
CA GLY A 2 24.44 8.13 -7.69
C GLY A 2 24.96 7.15 -6.63
N ARG A 3 25.46 7.62 -5.49
CA ARG A 3 25.93 6.73 -4.42
C ARG A 3 24.78 6.30 -3.53
N ALA A 4 24.72 4.99 -3.26
CA ALA A 4 23.86 4.45 -2.22
C ALA A 4 24.52 4.65 -0.85
N SER A 5 23.72 5.08 0.13
CA SER A 5 24.10 5.12 1.55
C SER A 5 23.10 4.29 2.35
N LEU A 6 23.56 3.62 3.40
CA LEU A 6 22.69 2.86 4.31
C LEU A 6 21.70 3.82 4.98
N TYR A 7 20.40 3.55 4.85
CA TYR A 7 19.35 4.30 5.53
C TYR A 7 18.98 3.69 6.89
N ALA A 8 18.81 2.36 6.94
CA ALA A 8 18.47 1.60 8.15
C ALA A 8 18.89 0.12 8.04
N SER A 9 19.10 -0.53 9.18
CA SER A 9 19.39 -1.97 9.30
C SER A 9 18.37 -2.67 10.20
N ASP A 10 18.47 -3.99 10.29
CA ASP A 10 17.70 -4.82 11.24
C ASP A 10 16.17 -4.76 11.03
N LEU A 11 15.74 -4.68 9.76
CA LEU A 11 14.34 -4.55 9.34
C LEU A 11 13.62 -5.90 9.13
N GLY A 12 14.19 -7.00 9.60
CA GLY A 12 13.69 -8.35 9.31
C GLY A 12 13.76 -8.68 7.81
N VAL A 13 12.70 -9.31 7.29
CA VAL A 13 12.52 -9.53 5.84
C VAL A 13 11.65 -8.41 5.29
N ALA A 14 12.24 -7.24 5.06
CA ALA A 14 11.54 -6.07 4.55
C ALA A 14 10.89 -6.36 3.19
N CYS A 15 9.59 -6.06 3.06
CA CYS A 15 8.78 -6.35 1.87
C CYS A 15 8.19 -5.09 1.23
N GLY A 16 7.78 -4.13 2.06
CA GLY A 16 7.16 -2.88 1.63
C GLY A 16 7.63 -1.68 2.43
N LEU A 17 7.50 -0.49 1.86
CA LEU A 17 7.86 0.75 2.54
C LEU A 17 6.96 1.92 2.13
N ALA A 18 6.80 2.88 3.04
CA ALA A 18 6.12 4.14 2.80
C ALA A 18 6.69 5.24 3.71
N PHE A 19 6.71 6.48 3.25
CA PHE A 19 6.93 7.63 4.11
C PHE A 19 5.63 8.04 4.79
N GLY A 20 5.68 8.27 6.10
CA GLY A 20 4.57 8.77 6.89
C GLY A 20 4.43 10.30 6.84
N PRO A 21 3.31 10.84 7.35
CA PRO A 21 3.10 12.28 7.49
C PRO A 21 4.09 12.93 8.47
N ASP A 22 4.72 12.14 9.35
CA ASP A 22 5.80 12.57 10.25
C ASP A 22 7.17 12.64 9.55
N GLY A 23 7.23 12.36 8.24
CA GLY A 23 8.45 12.37 7.44
C GLY A 23 9.36 11.17 7.66
N LEU A 24 8.94 10.17 8.44
CA LEU A 24 9.74 8.98 8.70
C LEU A 24 9.36 7.80 7.81
N LEU A 25 10.30 6.87 7.67
CA LEU A 25 10.12 5.68 6.85
C LEU A 25 9.45 4.57 7.68
N TYR A 26 8.36 4.04 7.16
CA TYR A 26 7.69 2.85 7.67
C TYR A 26 7.99 1.68 6.75
N VAL A 27 8.30 0.52 7.33
CA VAL A 27 8.69 -0.69 6.63
C VAL A 27 7.83 -1.84 7.11
N GLY A 28 7.16 -2.53 6.19
CA GLY A 28 6.50 -3.79 6.47
C GLY A 28 7.45 -4.96 6.26
N ASP A 29 7.33 -6.00 7.08
CA ASP A 29 8.09 -7.24 6.92
C ASP A 29 7.21 -8.45 6.59
N ARG A 30 7.86 -9.56 6.27
CA ARG A 30 7.19 -10.84 5.96
C ARG A 30 6.45 -11.45 7.14
N SER A 31 6.78 -11.04 8.38
CA SER A 31 6.10 -11.53 9.59
C SER A 31 4.81 -10.77 9.90
N GLY A 32 4.52 -9.69 9.16
CA GLY A 32 3.39 -8.81 9.40
C GLY A 32 3.69 -7.67 10.37
N SER A 33 4.95 -7.49 10.75
CA SER A 33 5.40 -6.38 11.57
C SER A 33 5.52 -5.11 10.74
N ILE A 34 5.07 -4.00 11.32
CA ILE A 34 5.31 -2.65 10.81
C ILE A 34 6.38 -2.01 11.66
N LEU A 35 7.51 -1.69 11.04
CA LEU A 35 8.63 -1.02 11.65
C LEU A 35 8.63 0.46 11.28
N ARG A 36 8.81 1.33 12.26
CA ARG A 36 9.10 2.76 12.05
C ARG A 36 10.61 2.97 12.19
N VAL A 37 11.24 3.53 11.16
CA VAL A 37 12.65 3.89 11.16
C VAL A 37 12.81 5.27 11.76
N GLU A 38 13.48 5.32 12.90
CA GLU A 38 13.81 6.52 13.66
C GLU A 38 15.14 7.13 13.19
N ASN A 39 15.51 8.24 13.82
CA ASN A 39 16.81 8.88 13.61
C ASN A 39 17.98 7.90 13.79
N ALA A 40 19.02 8.08 12.96
CA ALA A 40 20.21 7.22 12.88
C ALA A 40 19.93 5.78 12.40
N GLY A 41 18.80 5.53 11.71
CA GLY A 41 18.53 4.26 11.04
C GLY A 41 18.06 3.13 11.95
N ARG A 42 17.74 3.43 13.21
CA ARG A 42 17.20 2.45 14.16
C ARG A 42 15.71 2.24 13.91
N ALA A 43 15.29 1.00 13.74
CA ALA A 43 13.88 0.66 13.58
C ALA A 43 13.26 0.14 14.89
N ARG A 44 11.97 0.40 15.09
CA ARG A 44 11.16 -0.24 16.13
C ARG A 44 9.82 -0.69 15.58
N VAL A 45 9.29 -1.79 16.10
CA VAL A 45 7.93 -2.25 15.76
C VAL A 45 6.91 -1.28 16.37
N VAL A 46 5.96 -0.84 15.54
CA VAL A 46 4.87 0.07 15.94
C VAL A 46 3.48 -0.54 15.77
N ALA A 47 3.36 -1.59 14.94
CA ALA A 47 2.14 -2.37 14.78
C ALA A 47 2.48 -3.78 14.30
N THR A 48 1.52 -4.70 14.46
CA THR A 48 1.62 -6.07 13.95
C THR A 48 0.26 -6.46 13.37
N LEU A 49 0.28 -7.07 12.18
CA LEU A 49 -0.90 -7.66 11.57
C LEU A 49 -1.21 -9.05 12.18
N PRO A 50 -2.43 -9.60 11.96
CA PRO A 50 -2.72 -10.97 12.38
C PRO A 50 -1.73 -11.99 11.81
N SER A 51 -1.52 -13.08 12.55
CA SER A 51 -0.64 -14.18 12.12
C SER A 51 -1.00 -14.66 10.71
N SER A 52 0.02 -14.88 9.88
CA SER A 52 -0.06 -15.29 8.46
C SER A 52 -0.33 -14.18 7.44
N VAL A 53 -0.41 -12.91 7.88
CA VAL A 53 -0.48 -11.76 6.97
C VAL A 53 0.89 -11.10 6.89
N ALA A 54 1.45 -11.02 5.68
CA ALA A 54 2.67 -10.26 5.44
C ALA A 54 2.35 -8.79 5.16
N ALA A 55 3.26 -7.87 5.52
CA ALA A 55 3.10 -6.44 5.25
C ALA A 55 3.89 -6.04 3.99
N PHE A 56 3.30 -6.25 2.80
CA PHE A 56 4.00 -6.10 1.52
C PHE A 56 3.85 -4.73 0.88
N HIS A 57 2.68 -4.12 0.99
CA HIS A 57 2.38 -2.84 0.36
C HIS A 57 1.78 -1.90 1.38
N LEU A 58 2.36 -0.72 1.49
CA LEU A 58 2.07 0.27 2.52
C LEU A 58 1.69 1.59 1.83
N ALA A 59 0.64 2.24 2.30
CA ALA A 59 0.29 3.59 1.89
C ALA A 59 -0.34 4.34 3.06
N PHE A 60 0.15 5.55 3.34
CA PHE A 60 -0.52 6.44 4.28
C PHE A 60 -1.72 7.10 3.61
N GLY A 61 -2.85 7.08 4.30
CA GLY A 61 -4.07 7.79 3.90
C GLY A 61 -4.07 9.24 4.39
N PRO A 62 -5.00 10.07 3.87
CA PRO A 62 -5.18 11.46 4.33
C PRO A 62 -5.80 11.56 5.74
N ASP A 63 -6.13 10.42 6.35
CA ASP A 63 -6.71 10.28 7.69
C ASP A 63 -5.66 9.93 8.75
N ASP A 64 -4.37 10.06 8.44
CA ASP A 64 -3.21 9.66 9.27
C ASP A 64 -3.14 8.17 9.61
N HIS A 65 -3.88 7.31 8.88
CA HIS A 65 -3.80 5.86 9.05
C HIS A 65 -2.88 5.24 8.00
N LEU A 66 -2.24 4.14 8.38
CA LEU A 66 -1.45 3.32 7.48
C LEU A 66 -2.31 2.19 6.92
N TYR A 67 -2.37 2.09 5.59
CA TYR A 67 -3.07 1.04 4.89
C TYR A 67 -2.06 0.00 4.40
N VAL A 68 -2.34 -1.26 4.69
CA VAL A 68 -1.43 -2.37 4.42
C VAL A 68 -2.16 -3.47 3.66
N ALA A 69 -1.51 -3.93 2.60
CA ALA A 69 -1.89 -5.14 1.88
C ALA A 69 -0.72 -6.11 1.87
N GLY A 70 -1.04 -7.39 1.87
CA GLY A 70 -0.08 -8.43 1.55
C GLY A 70 -0.76 -9.77 1.41
N PRO A 71 -0.17 -10.64 0.58
CA PRO A 71 -0.77 -11.92 0.27
C PRO A 71 -0.81 -12.81 1.52
N THR A 72 -1.93 -13.49 1.73
CA THR A 72 -1.99 -14.66 2.62
C THR A 72 -1.97 -15.96 1.80
N LEU A 73 -2.06 -17.10 2.48
CA LEU A 73 -2.30 -18.40 1.83
C LEU A 73 -3.79 -18.65 1.53
N GLY A 74 -4.67 -17.72 1.93
CA GLY A 74 -6.11 -17.80 1.72
C GLY A 74 -6.53 -17.40 0.31
N SER A 75 -7.81 -17.63 0.01
CA SER A 75 -8.46 -17.18 -1.24
C SER A 75 -9.19 -15.85 -1.11
N SER A 76 -9.15 -15.25 0.08
CA SER A 76 -9.79 -13.97 0.41
C SER A 76 -8.90 -13.21 1.38
N ASP A 77 -8.23 -12.19 0.85
CA ASP A 77 -7.36 -11.27 1.54
C ASP A 77 -8.09 -9.97 1.90
N SER A 78 -7.48 -9.23 2.82
CA SER A 78 -7.99 -7.95 3.32
C SER A 78 -6.97 -6.84 3.12
N ILE A 79 -7.49 -5.61 2.99
CA ILE A 79 -6.73 -4.41 3.24
C ILE A 79 -6.86 -4.10 4.73
N TYR A 80 -5.73 -3.98 5.41
CA TYR A 80 -5.68 -3.59 6.82
C TYR A 80 -5.51 -2.07 6.94
N ARG A 81 -6.21 -1.47 7.91
CA ARG A 81 -6.04 -0.07 8.31
C ARG A 81 -5.49 -0.04 9.73
N ILE A 82 -4.36 0.64 9.90
CA ILE A 82 -3.62 0.74 11.15
C ILE A 82 -3.75 2.18 11.67
N ALA A 83 -4.29 2.32 12.87
CA ALA A 83 -4.43 3.60 13.55
C ALA A 83 -3.09 4.11 14.09
N PRO A 84 -2.97 5.43 14.39
CA PRO A 84 -1.75 6.00 14.95
C PRO A 84 -1.27 5.36 16.26
N ASP A 85 -2.17 4.73 17.01
CA ASP A 85 -1.85 3.98 18.23
C ASP A 85 -1.34 2.54 17.97
N GLY A 86 -1.24 2.14 16.70
CA GLY A 86 -0.79 0.82 16.26
C GLY A 86 -1.91 -0.22 16.11
N THR A 87 -3.17 0.15 16.40
CA THR A 87 -4.31 -0.77 16.28
C THR A 87 -4.59 -1.12 14.82
N ALA A 88 -4.42 -2.40 14.46
CA ALA A 88 -4.70 -2.92 13.12
C ALA A 88 -6.12 -3.50 13.02
N THR A 89 -6.87 -3.11 11.98
CA THR A 89 -8.21 -3.61 11.68
C THR A 89 -8.34 -4.00 10.22
N ALA A 90 -9.09 -5.08 9.94
CA ALA A 90 -9.47 -5.39 8.55
C ALA A 90 -10.47 -4.34 8.07
N TRP A 91 -10.08 -3.56 7.06
CA TRP A 91 -10.84 -2.40 6.61
C TRP A 91 -11.69 -2.67 5.37
N CYS A 92 -11.16 -3.45 4.43
CA CYS A 92 -11.87 -3.94 3.25
C CYS A 92 -11.47 -5.40 3.03
N THR A 93 -12.43 -6.25 2.64
CA THR A 93 -12.24 -7.70 2.50
C THR A 93 -12.74 -8.18 1.14
N GLY A 94 -12.42 -9.41 0.76
CA GLY A 94 -12.89 -10.02 -0.50
C GLY A 94 -11.97 -9.82 -1.69
N PHE A 95 -10.74 -9.36 -1.44
CA PHE A 95 -9.67 -9.36 -2.44
C PHE A 95 -9.07 -10.76 -2.57
N GLY A 96 -8.54 -11.12 -3.72
CA GLY A 96 -7.89 -12.42 -3.91
C GLY A 96 -6.42 -12.36 -3.60
N ARG A 97 -5.77 -11.30 -4.10
CA ARG A 97 -4.39 -10.98 -3.80
C ARG A 97 -4.14 -9.50 -4.06
N PRO A 98 -4.38 -8.64 -3.05
CA PRO A 98 -4.11 -7.22 -3.18
C PRO A 98 -2.60 -6.98 -3.17
N GLN A 99 -2.11 -6.21 -4.14
CA GLN A 99 -0.70 -5.87 -4.31
C GLN A 99 -0.51 -4.36 -4.13
N GLY A 100 -0.43 -3.57 -5.20
CA GLY A 100 -0.22 -2.12 -5.11
C GLY A 100 -1.35 -1.34 -4.42
N LEU A 101 -0.96 -0.32 -3.65
CA LEU A 101 -1.83 0.63 -2.95
C LEU A 101 -1.43 2.07 -3.28
N ALA A 102 -2.38 2.95 -3.60
CA ALA A 102 -2.14 4.40 -3.58
C ALA A 102 -3.43 5.19 -3.33
N PHE A 103 -3.29 6.33 -2.65
CA PHE A 103 -4.40 7.25 -2.43
C PHE A 103 -4.49 8.32 -3.52
N ASP A 104 -5.71 8.67 -3.90
CA ASP A 104 -5.99 9.90 -4.64
C ASP A 104 -6.15 11.10 -3.68
N ALA A 105 -6.15 12.31 -4.23
CA ALA A 105 -6.29 13.56 -3.48
C ALA A 105 -7.68 13.76 -2.87
N ALA A 106 -8.67 12.95 -3.25
CA ALA A 106 -9.99 12.91 -2.63
C ALA A 106 -10.07 11.90 -1.48
N GLY A 107 -8.99 11.15 -1.23
CA GLY A 107 -8.88 10.16 -0.17
C GLY A 107 -9.42 8.78 -0.52
N HIS A 108 -9.67 8.48 -1.78
CA HIS A 108 -9.98 7.12 -2.20
C HIS A 108 -8.71 6.27 -2.31
N LEU A 109 -8.77 5.02 -1.84
CA LEU A 109 -7.68 4.07 -1.98
C LEU A 109 -7.83 3.29 -3.29
N TYR A 110 -6.78 3.25 -4.09
CA TYR A 110 -6.68 2.42 -5.27
C TYR A 110 -5.87 1.18 -4.94
N VAL A 111 -6.41 0.01 -5.28
CA VAL A 111 -5.85 -1.30 -4.98
C VAL A 111 -5.68 -2.08 -6.28
N VAL A 112 -4.48 -2.60 -6.53
CA VAL A 112 -4.26 -3.62 -7.57
C VAL A 112 -4.65 -4.98 -7.02
N GLU A 113 -5.58 -5.66 -7.69
CA GLU A 113 -6.05 -7.00 -7.39
C GLU A 113 -5.57 -7.99 -8.47
N ALA A 114 -4.87 -9.05 -8.06
CA ALA A 114 -4.17 -9.94 -8.98
C ALA A 114 -4.76 -11.36 -9.11
N LEU A 115 -5.75 -11.78 -8.32
CA LEU A 115 -6.22 -13.19 -8.29
C LEU A 115 -7.72 -13.47 -8.00
N ALA A 116 -8.53 -12.57 -7.45
CA ALA A 116 -9.97 -12.83 -7.26
C ALA A 116 -10.82 -12.29 -8.41
N GLY A 117 -11.29 -13.19 -9.28
CA GLY A 117 -12.26 -12.84 -10.31
C GLY A 117 -11.71 -11.82 -11.32
N ALA A 118 -12.25 -10.60 -11.34
CA ALA A 118 -11.84 -9.56 -12.27
C ALA A 118 -10.57 -8.84 -11.79
N SER A 119 -9.39 -9.41 -12.07
CA SER A 119 -8.11 -8.73 -11.83
C SER A 119 -8.10 -7.33 -12.44
N GLY A 120 -7.52 -6.38 -11.72
CA GLY A 120 -7.57 -4.99 -12.13
C GLY A 120 -7.23 -4.01 -11.02
N ILE A 121 -7.67 -2.78 -11.21
CA ILE A 121 -7.53 -1.70 -10.24
C ILE A 121 -8.91 -1.40 -9.68
N TYR A 122 -9.05 -1.53 -8.37
CA TYR A 122 -10.26 -1.21 -7.63
C TYR A 122 -10.08 0.10 -6.87
N ARG A 123 -11.13 0.90 -6.83
CA ARG A 123 -11.26 2.07 -5.95
C ARG A 123 -12.08 1.70 -4.73
N ILE A 124 -11.56 2.01 -3.56
CA ILE A 124 -12.25 1.91 -2.27
C ILE A 124 -12.53 3.32 -1.77
N ARG A 125 -13.81 3.58 -1.47
CA ARG A 125 -14.22 4.83 -0.84
C ARG A 125 -14.19 4.71 0.68
N PRO A 126 -13.68 5.71 1.41
CA PRO A 126 -13.63 5.66 2.88
C PRO A 126 -14.98 5.52 3.58
N ASP A 127 -16.04 6.05 2.98
CA ASP A 127 -17.40 5.99 3.50
C ASP A 127 -18.15 4.70 3.13
N ALA A 128 -17.61 3.92 2.18
CA ALA A 128 -18.17 2.64 1.75
C ALA A 128 -17.06 1.61 1.49
N PRO A 129 -16.24 1.27 2.50
CA PRO A 129 -15.04 0.46 2.28
C PRO A 129 -15.35 -0.98 1.88
N GLN A 130 -16.56 -1.48 2.14
CA GLN A 130 -16.99 -2.83 1.74
C GLN A 130 -17.58 -2.89 0.32
N SER A 131 -17.51 -1.80 -0.44
CA SER A 131 -18.05 -1.73 -1.81
C SER A 131 -16.97 -1.25 -2.78
N PRO A 132 -15.89 -2.03 -3.01
CA PRO A 132 -14.85 -1.68 -3.96
C PRO A 132 -15.39 -1.64 -5.39
N GLU A 133 -15.00 -0.62 -6.15
CA GLU A 133 -15.46 -0.39 -7.52
C GLU A 133 -14.32 -0.64 -8.52
N LEU A 134 -14.56 -1.47 -9.53
CA LEU A 134 -13.58 -1.73 -10.58
C LEU A 134 -13.39 -0.47 -11.46
N VAL A 135 -12.19 0.08 -11.47
CA VAL A 135 -11.80 1.24 -12.27
C VAL A 135 -11.19 0.81 -13.61
N LEU A 136 -10.35 -0.22 -13.57
CA LEU A 136 -9.65 -0.73 -14.75
C LEU A 136 -9.55 -2.25 -14.65
N ALA A 137 -10.12 -2.97 -15.61
CA ALA A 137 -9.90 -4.40 -15.75
C ALA A 137 -8.51 -4.66 -16.37
N GLY A 138 -7.75 -5.61 -15.83
CA GLY A 138 -6.44 -5.96 -16.36
C GLY A 138 -5.74 -7.04 -15.54
N GLY A 139 -5.19 -8.04 -16.23
CA GLY A 139 -4.39 -9.10 -15.60
C GLY A 139 -2.92 -8.69 -15.43
N GLY A 140 -2.23 -9.32 -14.47
CA GLY A 140 -0.78 -9.18 -14.30
C GLY A 140 -0.30 -7.82 -13.79
N LEU A 141 -1.22 -6.98 -13.31
CA LEU A 141 -0.88 -5.72 -12.65
C LEU A 141 -0.24 -6.02 -11.29
N ILE A 142 0.75 -5.22 -10.90
CA ILE A 142 1.50 -5.39 -9.65
C ILE A 142 1.45 -4.12 -8.81
N GLY A 143 1.83 -2.99 -9.40
CA GLY A 143 1.99 -1.72 -8.69
C GLY A 143 1.28 -0.58 -9.40
N LEU A 144 0.92 0.45 -8.64
CA LEU A 144 0.32 1.66 -9.17
C LEU A 144 0.87 2.89 -8.42
N ALA A 145 1.01 4.00 -9.13
CA ALA A 145 1.35 5.30 -8.55
C ALA A 145 0.69 6.41 -9.36
N PHE A 146 0.23 7.46 -8.69
CA PHE A 146 -0.35 8.60 -9.37
C PHE A 146 0.71 9.53 -9.94
N ASP A 147 0.45 10.03 -11.14
CA ASP A 147 1.28 11.03 -11.81
C ASP A 147 0.94 12.43 -11.28
N PRO A 148 1.93 13.24 -10.83
CA PRO A 148 1.74 14.65 -10.48
C PRO A 148 1.07 15.50 -11.57
N HIS A 149 1.18 15.09 -12.84
CA HIS A 149 0.57 15.79 -13.98
C HIS A 149 -0.85 15.33 -14.32
N GLY A 150 -1.44 14.44 -13.51
CA GLY A 150 -2.74 13.83 -13.79
C GLY A 150 -2.58 12.57 -14.64
N GLY A 151 -2.87 11.42 -14.02
CA GLY A 151 -2.73 10.10 -14.62
C GLY A 151 -2.33 9.05 -13.61
N LEU A 152 -2.29 7.80 -14.06
CA LEU A 152 -1.88 6.66 -13.26
C LEU A 152 -0.77 5.90 -13.97
N ALA A 153 0.38 5.75 -13.32
CA ALA A 153 1.40 4.79 -13.74
C ALA A 153 1.05 3.42 -13.14
N VAL A 154 1.02 2.38 -13.98
CA VAL A 154 0.69 1.01 -13.57
C VAL A 154 1.78 0.07 -14.06
N ALA A 155 2.33 -0.74 -13.16
CA ALA A 155 3.38 -1.69 -13.46
C ALA A 155 2.83 -3.11 -13.62
N THR A 156 3.34 -3.83 -14.61
CA THR A 156 3.27 -5.29 -14.75
C THR A 156 4.62 -5.91 -14.40
N SER A 157 4.80 -7.20 -14.67
CA SER A 157 6.10 -7.88 -14.51
C SER A 157 7.21 -7.37 -15.43
N ASP A 158 6.87 -6.75 -16.56
CA ASP A 158 7.82 -6.38 -17.62
C ASP A 158 7.67 -4.96 -18.16
N SER A 159 6.59 -4.26 -17.79
CA SER A 159 6.20 -3.00 -18.41
C SER A 159 5.62 -2.02 -17.39
N VAL A 160 5.73 -0.72 -17.68
CA VAL A 160 5.01 0.34 -16.98
C VAL A 160 4.15 1.10 -17.99
N TYR A 161 2.86 1.18 -17.73
CA TYR A 161 1.87 1.87 -18.56
C TYR A 161 1.46 3.18 -17.90
N ARG A 162 1.25 4.22 -18.70
CA ARG A 162 0.52 5.41 -18.27
C ARG A 162 -0.93 5.27 -18.69
N VAL A 163 -1.85 5.31 -17.73
CA VAL A 163 -3.29 5.35 -17.96
C VAL A 163 -3.75 6.78 -17.75
N GLY A 164 -4.37 7.36 -18.79
CA GLY A 164 -5.01 8.67 -18.69
C GLY A 164 -6.26 8.57 -17.82
N VAL A 165 -6.19 9.12 -16.60
CA VAL A 165 -7.33 9.22 -15.68
C VAL A 165 -7.46 10.65 -15.20
N ALA A 166 -8.69 11.14 -15.04
CA ALA A 166 -8.97 12.46 -14.47
C ALA A 166 -8.92 12.43 -12.92
N ILE A 167 -7.95 11.70 -12.35
CA ILE A 167 -7.77 11.50 -10.91
C ILE A 167 -6.40 12.06 -10.52
N ARG A 168 -6.36 12.87 -9.46
CA ARG A 168 -5.11 13.42 -8.91
C ARG A 168 -4.64 12.56 -7.74
N GLY A 169 -3.36 12.24 -7.68
CA GLY A 169 -2.78 11.49 -6.56
C GLY A 169 -2.65 12.31 -5.28
N LEU A 170 -2.69 11.61 -4.14
CA LEU A 170 -2.13 12.13 -2.90
C LEU A 170 -0.61 12.00 -2.97
N LEU A 171 0.09 13.13 -3.07
CA LEU A 171 1.55 13.17 -3.08
C LEU A 171 2.07 13.53 -1.68
N PRO A 172 3.24 13.03 -1.27
CA PRO A 172 3.88 13.48 -0.04
C PRO A 172 4.04 15.01 -0.04
N PRO A 173 3.97 15.66 1.13
CA PRO A 173 4.29 17.09 1.24
C PRO A 173 5.73 17.33 0.77
N VAL A 174 5.91 18.42 0.00
CA VAL A 174 7.21 18.86 -0.56
C VAL A 174 8.06 19.56 0.50
#